data_AF-A0A5D0T5L8-F1
#
_entry.id   AF-A0A5D0T5L8-F1
#
_cell.length_a   1.000
_cell.length_b   1.000
_cell.length_c   1.000
_cell.angle_alpha   90.00
_cell.angle_beta   90.00
_cell.angle_gamma   90.00
#
_symmetry.space_group_name_H-M   'P 1'
#
loop_
_entity.id
_entity.type
_entity.pdbx_description
1 polymer ?
#
loop_
_entity_poly.entity_id
_entity_poly.type
_entity_poly.pdbx_seq_one_letter_code
_entity_poly.pdbx_strand_id
1 'polypeptide(L)'
;MDSSKIALLVFITLILGITTLYIIDKPPIVEKARGPSGEISKMMSSFSWHGEDPDGIIIKYEYRKDGGKWIGVGESTRYIWVGYSEGEHTFDVRARDINGKSSEIVSWTFFYKPNP
;
A
#
# COMPACT_ATOMS: atom_id res chain seq x y z
N MET A 1 -46.52 -6.90 26.24
CA MET A 1 -45.04 -7.02 26.35
C MET A 1 -44.63 -6.10 27.48
N ASP A 2 -44.10 -6.62 28.58
CA ASP A 2 -43.78 -5.82 29.78
C ASP A 2 -42.63 -4.83 29.49
N SER A 3 -42.65 -3.68 30.16
CA SER A 3 -41.69 -2.58 30.05
C SER A 3 -40.23 -3.07 30.22
N SER A 4 -40.02 -4.10 31.04
CA SER A 4 -38.73 -4.79 31.20
C SER A 4 -38.25 -5.47 29.90
N LYS A 5 -39.15 -6.06 29.12
CA LYS A 5 -38.85 -6.72 27.83
C LYS A 5 -38.66 -5.73 26.69
N ILE A 6 -39.37 -4.60 26.71
CA ILE A 6 -39.18 -3.50 25.76
C ILE A 6 -37.82 -2.83 26.01
N ALA A 7 -37.46 -2.55 27.28
CA ALA A 7 -36.17 -1.99 27.65
C ALA A 7 -35.00 -2.93 27.29
N LEU A 8 -35.15 -4.24 27.50
CA LEU A 8 -34.15 -5.25 27.12
C LEU A 8 -33.99 -5.36 25.60
N LEU A 9 -35.08 -5.34 24.84
CA LEU A 9 -35.04 -5.38 23.37
C LEU A 9 -34.39 -4.12 22.81
N VAL A 10 -34.72 -2.94 23.36
CA VAL A 10 -34.09 -1.65 23.00
C VAL A 10 -32.59 -1.69 23.32
N PHE A 11 -32.18 -2.18 24.50
CA PHE A 11 -30.77 -2.33 24.86
C PHE A 11 -30.02 -3.33 23.97
N ILE A 12 -30.64 -4.44 23.57
CA ILE A 12 -30.03 -5.42 22.67
C ILE A 12 -29.90 -4.83 21.26
N THR A 13 -30.91 -4.13 20.73
CA THR A 13 -30.80 -3.44 19.43
C THR A 13 -29.86 -2.24 19.46
N LEU A 14 -29.71 -1.58 20.61
CA LEU A 14 -28.75 -0.50 20.80
C LEU A 14 -27.33 -1.08 20.90
N ILE A 15 -27.09 -2.13 21.70
CA ILE A 15 -25.77 -2.77 21.81
C ILE A 15 -25.39 -3.49 20.50
N LEU A 16 -26.32 -4.17 19.82
CA LEU A 16 -26.09 -4.75 18.49
C LEU A 16 -25.92 -3.66 17.44
N GLY A 17 -26.74 -2.60 17.48
CA GLY A 17 -26.68 -1.46 16.56
C GLY A 17 -25.41 -0.62 16.72
N ILE A 18 -24.91 -0.45 17.95
CA ILE A 18 -23.64 0.23 18.29
C ILE A 18 -22.44 -0.68 17.98
N THR A 19 -22.53 -2.01 18.15
CA THR A 19 -21.44 -2.93 17.73
C THR A 19 -21.37 -3.12 16.21
N THR A 20 -22.47 -2.99 15.48
CA THR A 20 -22.47 -2.88 14.00
C THR A 20 -22.11 -1.48 13.49
N LEU A 21 -21.86 -0.50 14.37
CA LEU A 21 -21.40 0.84 13.98
C LEU A 21 -19.88 0.84 13.70
N TYR A 22 -19.52 0.12 12.63
CA TYR A 22 -18.55 0.58 11.62
C TYR A 22 -17.08 0.75 12.06
N ILE A 23 -16.34 -0.37 12.20
CA ILE A 23 -14.90 -0.32 11.88
C ILE A 23 -14.81 -0.27 10.35
N ILE A 24 -14.73 0.94 9.80
CA ILE A 24 -14.32 1.12 8.40
C ILE A 24 -12.86 0.72 8.34
N ASP A 25 -12.61 -0.41 7.71
CA ASP A 25 -11.28 -0.84 7.28
C ASP A 25 -10.55 0.29 6.54
N LYS A 26 -9.46 0.77 7.14
CA LYS A 26 -8.61 1.80 6.55
C LYS A 26 -7.60 1.14 5.63
N PRO A 27 -7.29 1.78 4.49
CA PRO A 27 -6.25 1.24 3.62
C PRO A 27 -4.88 1.32 4.30
N PRO A 28 -3.95 0.42 3.93
CA PRO A 28 -2.58 0.53 4.38
C PRO A 28 -1.92 1.80 3.85
N ILE A 29 -0.83 2.19 4.49
CA ILE A 29 -0.01 3.34 4.12
C ILE A 29 1.35 2.80 3.64
N VAL A 30 1.91 3.41 2.60
CA VAL A 30 3.27 3.14 2.13
C VAL A 30 4.05 4.43 2.13
N GLU A 31 5.28 4.37 2.67
CA GLU A 31 6.20 5.50 2.69
C GLU A 31 7.49 5.17 1.93
N LYS A 32 7.99 6.14 1.17
CA LYS A 32 9.27 6.00 0.45
C LYS A 32 10.42 5.97 1.46
N ALA A 33 11.32 5.00 1.32
CA ALA A 33 12.55 4.96 2.12
C ALA A 33 13.81 5.23 1.28
N ARG A 34 14.10 4.41 0.26
CA ARG A 34 15.26 4.59 -0.63
C ARG A 34 14.88 4.42 -2.09
N GLY A 35 15.56 5.15 -2.96
CA GLY A 35 15.48 5.02 -4.40
C GLY A 35 16.14 6.22 -5.09
N PRO A 36 16.47 6.11 -6.38
CA PRO A 36 17.04 7.19 -7.15
C PRO A 36 16.03 8.34 -7.35
N SER A 37 16.57 9.51 -7.64
CA SER A 37 15.85 10.66 -8.17
C SER A 37 16.79 11.44 -9.10
N GLY A 38 16.22 12.24 -10.00
CA GLY A 38 17.01 13.00 -10.98
C GLY A 38 17.76 12.11 -11.96
N GLU A 39 18.86 12.60 -12.50
CA GLU A 39 19.70 11.87 -13.46
C GLU A 39 20.64 10.88 -12.75
N ILE A 40 20.67 9.64 -13.24
CA ILE A 40 21.54 8.56 -12.73
C ILE A 40 22.29 7.89 -13.89
N SER A 41 23.49 7.37 -13.61
CA SER A 41 24.34 6.72 -14.61
C SER A 41 24.49 5.20 -14.46
N LYS A 42 23.89 4.62 -13.42
CA LYS A 42 23.86 3.17 -13.21
C LYS A 42 22.55 2.61 -13.74
N MET A 43 22.62 1.53 -14.53
CA MET A 43 21.45 0.76 -15.01
C MET A 43 20.82 -0.16 -13.94
N MET A 44 21.10 0.11 -12.66
CA MET A 44 20.59 -0.65 -11.53
C MET A 44 20.32 0.29 -10.36
N SER A 45 19.13 0.15 -9.77
CA SER A 45 18.71 0.92 -8.61
C SER A 45 18.01 0.02 -7.59
N SER A 46 18.27 0.28 -6.30
CA SER A 46 17.56 -0.34 -5.19
C SER A 46 16.46 0.60 -4.70
N PHE A 47 15.26 0.09 -4.59
CA PHE A 47 14.08 0.77 -4.06
C PHE A 47 13.70 0.12 -2.74
N SER A 48 13.37 0.90 -1.73
CA SER A 48 12.79 0.38 -0.49
C SER A 48 11.75 1.32 0.06
N TRP A 49 10.81 0.75 0.81
CA TRP A 49 9.68 1.44 1.40
C TRP A 49 9.41 0.91 2.81
N HIS A 50 8.57 1.61 3.54
CA HIS A 50 7.92 1.11 4.75
C HIS A 50 6.43 1.00 4.49
N GLY A 51 5.76 0.09 5.18
CA GLY A 51 4.31 0.01 5.13
C GLY A 51 3.74 -0.31 6.51
N GLU A 52 2.57 0.27 6.77
CA GLU A 52 1.78 0.08 7.98
C GLU A 52 0.33 -0.05 7.58
N ASP A 53 -0.42 -0.90 8.28
CA ASP A 53 -1.87 -0.95 8.17
C ASP A 53 -2.48 -0.56 9.53
N PRO A 54 -3.07 0.64 9.68
CA PRO A 54 -3.44 1.19 10.99
C PRO A 54 -4.47 0.36 11.78
N ASP A 55 -5.28 -0.45 11.10
CA ASP A 55 -6.32 -1.28 11.69
C ASP A 55 -6.32 -2.72 11.16
N GLY A 56 -5.24 -3.12 10.47
CA GLY A 56 -5.16 -4.41 9.80
C GLY A 56 -3.75 -4.97 9.64
N ILE A 57 -3.57 -5.74 8.56
CA ILE A 57 -2.32 -6.43 8.22
C ILE A 57 -2.11 -6.32 6.71
N ILE A 58 -0.94 -5.84 6.31
CA ILE A 58 -0.47 -5.90 4.92
C ILE A 58 -0.12 -7.35 4.58
N ILE A 59 -0.76 -7.92 3.55
CA ILE A 59 -0.49 -9.28 3.08
C ILE A 59 0.49 -9.32 1.89
N LYS A 60 0.65 -8.21 1.18
CA LYS A 60 1.66 -8.07 0.12
C LYS A 60 1.89 -6.62 -0.30
N TYR A 61 3.06 -6.39 -0.87
CA TYR A 61 3.35 -5.23 -1.70
C TYR A 61 3.33 -5.62 -3.18
N GLU A 62 3.00 -4.63 -4.00
CA GLU A 62 3.03 -4.72 -5.46
C GLU A 62 3.85 -3.56 -5.99
N TYR A 63 4.68 -3.81 -6.99
CA TYR A 63 5.39 -2.76 -7.73
C TYR A 63 4.98 -2.77 -9.20
N ARG A 64 5.17 -1.65 -9.89
CA ARG A 64 5.19 -1.60 -11.35
C ARG A 64 6.28 -0.66 -11.84
N LYS A 65 6.69 -0.88 -13.09
CA LYS A 65 7.73 -0.13 -13.79
C LYS A 65 7.08 0.59 -14.96
N ASP A 66 7.35 1.88 -15.12
CA ASP A 66 6.95 2.68 -16.28
C ASP A 66 5.46 2.55 -16.62
N GLY A 67 4.60 2.62 -15.60
CA GLY A 67 3.14 2.50 -15.75
C GLY A 67 2.64 1.11 -16.18
N GLY A 68 3.50 0.09 -16.20
CA GLY A 68 3.16 -1.29 -16.58
C GLY A 68 2.25 -2.02 -15.59
N LYS A 69 2.22 -3.36 -15.69
CA LYS A 69 1.42 -4.21 -14.80
C LYS A 69 2.00 -4.24 -13.38
N TRP A 70 1.11 -4.33 -12.40
CA TRP A 70 1.45 -4.60 -11.00
C TRP A 70 1.98 -6.02 -10.85
N ILE A 71 3.12 -6.16 -10.17
CA ILE A 71 3.79 -7.42 -9.86
C ILE A 71 3.93 -7.51 -8.34
N GLY A 72 3.47 -8.62 -7.75
CA GLY A 72 3.61 -8.86 -6.31
C GLY A 72 5.03 -9.21 -5.91
N VAL A 73 5.46 -8.72 -4.74
CA VAL A 73 6.77 -9.05 -4.13
C VAL A 73 6.62 -9.65 -2.73
N GLY A 74 5.41 -10.13 -2.40
CA GLY A 74 5.07 -10.61 -1.05
C GLY A 74 5.23 -9.49 -0.03
N GLU A 75 5.70 -9.82 1.17
CA GLU A 75 5.92 -8.85 2.25
C GLU A 75 7.28 -8.13 2.16
N SER A 76 8.07 -8.35 1.10
CA SER A 76 9.35 -7.66 0.93
C SER A 76 9.14 -6.15 0.84
N THR A 77 9.96 -5.42 1.58
CA THR A 77 9.98 -3.94 1.61
C THR A 77 11.08 -3.35 0.72
N ARG A 78 11.67 -4.18 -0.14
CA ARG A 78 12.73 -3.81 -1.08
C ARG A 78 12.57 -4.50 -2.43
N TYR A 79 13.00 -3.81 -3.48
CA TYR A 79 13.16 -4.37 -4.82
C TYR A 79 14.39 -3.78 -5.52
N ILE A 80 15.08 -4.60 -6.31
CA ILE A 80 16.18 -4.15 -7.18
C ILE A 80 15.71 -4.21 -8.62
N TRP A 81 15.71 -3.06 -9.29
CA TRP A 81 15.44 -2.99 -10.72
C TRP A 81 16.75 -2.82 -11.48
N VAL A 82 17.02 -3.77 -12.39
CA VAL A 82 18.14 -3.76 -13.32
C VAL A 82 17.65 -3.62 -14.76
N GLY A 83 18.48 -3.04 -15.63
CA GLY A 83 18.32 -3.11 -17.08
C GLY A 83 17.20 -2.23 -17.65
N TYR A 84 16.98 -1.05 -17.09
CA TYR A 84 16.15 -0.01 -17.72
C TYR A 84 16.91 0.69 -18.86
N SER A 85 16.18 1.11 -19.90
CA SER A 85 16.72 1.80 -21.09
C SER A 85 17.12 3.24 -20.78
N GLU A 86 17.94 3.90 -21.60
CA GLU A 86 18.15 5.35 -21.45
C GLU A 86 16.81 6.11 -21.53
N GLY A 87 16.59 7.08 -20.62
CA GLY A 87 15.38 7.88 -20.59
C GLY A 87 14.75 8.03 -19.20
N GLU A 88 13.54 8.56 -19.17
CA GLU A 88 12.73 8.72 -17.95
C GLU A 88 12.12 7.39 -17.51
N HIS A 89 12.14 7.16 -16.20
CA HIS A 89 11.57 5.99 -15.57
C HIS A 89 10.74 6.33 -14.34
N THR A 90 9.70 5.53 -14.14
CA THR A 90 8.91 5.51 -12.91
C THR A 90 8.91 4.13 -12.27
N PHE A 91 9.14 4.10 -10.97
CA PHE A 91 8.96 2.91 -10.15
C PHE A 91 7.87 3.20 -9.11
N ASP A 92 6.76 2.48 -9.20
CA ASP A 92 5.60 2.67 -8.34
C ASP A 92 5.46 1.49 -7.39
N VAL A 93 5.04 1.76 -6.15
CA VAL A 93 4.75 0.74 -5.13
C VAL A 93 3.42 1.04 -4.47
N ARG A 94 2.67 -0.03 -4.15
CA ARG A 94 1.50 0.00 -3.26
C ARG A 94 1.47 -1.23 -2.35
N ALA A 95 0.81 -1.11 -1.21
CA ALA A 95 0.48 -2.22 -0.32
C ALA A 95 -0.93 -2.76 -0.60
N ARG A 96 -1.18 -4.00 -0.17
CA ARG A 96 -2.48 -4.67 -0.15
C ARG A 96 -2.69 -5.30 1.22
N ASP A 97 -3.80 -4.98 1.86
CA ASP A 97 -4.18 -5.59 3.13
C ASP A 97 -5.00 -6.89 2.94
N ILE A 98 -5.31 -7.53 4.07
CA ILE A 98 -6.10 -8.76 4.16
C ILE A 98 -7.55 -8.59 3.70
N ASN A 99 -8.09 -7.38 3.76
CA ASN A 99 -9.46 -7.03 3.36
C ASN A 99 -9.54 -6.61 1.88
N GLY A 100 -8.40 -6.54 1.19
CA GLY A 100 -8.27 -6.25 -0.23
C GLY A 100 -8.12 -4.78 -0.58
N LYS A 101 -8.00 -3.84 0.37
CA LYS A 101 -7.73 -2.43 0.00
C LYS A 101 -6.31 -2.28 -0.51
N SER A 102 -6.09 -1.16 -1.17
CA SER A 102 -4.77 -0.71 -1.60
C SER A 102 -4.40 0.55 -0.85
N SER A 103 -3.11 0.69 -0.54
CA SER A 103 -2.56 1.99 -0.20
C SER A 103 -2.63 2.95 -1.38
N GLU A 104 -2.43 4.23 -1.09
CA GLU A 104 -1.95 5.17 -2.10
C GLU A 104 -0.65 4.68 -2.73
N ILE A 105 -0.39 5.10 -3.96
CA ILE A 105 0.81 4.74 -4.71
C ILE A 105 1.92 5.71 -4.36
N VAL A 106 3.07 5.19 -3.93
CA VAL A 106 4.32 5.96 -3.91
C VAL A 106 5.09 5.75 -5.21
N SER A 107 5.70 6.82 -5.72
CA SER A 107 6.43 6.79 -6.99
C SER A 107 7.84 7.38 -6.86
N TRP A 108 8.82 6.72 -7.46
CA TRP A 108 10.14 7.27 -7.74
C TRP A 108 10.24 7.59 -9.22
N THR A 109 10.66 8.81 -9.53
CA THR A 109 10.95 9.26 -10.90
C THR A 109 12.43 9.56 -11.02
N PHE A 110 13.06 9.01 -12.05
CA PHE A 110 14.48 9.21 -12.33
C PHE A 110 14.72 9.16 -13.84
N PHE A 111 15.81 9.76 -14.29
CA PHE A 111 16.29 9.69 -15.68
C PHE A 111 17.56 8.85 -15.71
N TYR A 112 17.58 7.76 -16.46
CA TYR A 112 18.80 6.99 -16.68
C TYR A 112 19.54 7.54 -17.91
N LYS A 113 20.80 7.94 -17.70
CA LYS A 113 21.71 8.34 -18.76
C LYS A 113 23.02 7.57 -18.62
N PRO A 114 23.37 6.65 -19.53
CA PRO A 114 24.67 5.99 -19.52
C PRO A 114 25.80 7.02 -19.54
N ASN A 115 26.88 6.74 -18.81
CA ASN A 115 28.11 7.51 -19.03
C ASN A 115 28.63 7.25 -20.46
N PRO A 116 29.23 8.26 -21.12
CA PRO A 116 29.87 8.10 -22.42
C PRO A 116 30.92 7.00 -22.47
#